data_AF-A0A812R7D9-F1
#
_entry.id   AF-A0A812R7D9-F1
#
_cell.length_a   1.000
_cell.length_b   1.000
_cell.length_c   1.000
_cell.angle_alpha   90.00
_cell.angle_beta   90.00
_cell.angle_gamma   90.00
#
_symmetry.space_group_name_H-M   'P 1'
#
loop_
_entity.id
_entity.type
_entity.pdbx_description
1 polymer ?
#
loop_
_entity_poly.entity_id
_entity_poly.type
_entity_poly.pdbx_seq_one_letter_code
_entity_poly.pdbx_strand_id
1 'polypeptide(L)'
;SYIMKQVRERGILVYLSGTGADEIISDYGHGGKKIFPHSNFGGLFPEDLGTLFPWEAFFLGTQRDYLMKEELVAGVHGVEARYPFLDRMVVQEFLWLSSEVKNAKYKAPVHDWLARFSYPFRSGEKVGFNAMHNVRWQEVPL
;
A
#
# COMPACT_ATOMS: atom_id res chain seq x y z
N SER A 1 2.76 19.82 -0.79
CA SER A 1 1.80 18.98 -1.51
C SER A 1 0.53 19.76 -1.79
N TYR A 2 0.00 19.73 -3.03
CA TYR A 2 -1.26 20.38 -3.36
C TYR A 2 -2.45 19.75 -2.62
N ILE A 3 -2.48 18.40 -2.55
CA ILE A 3 -3.53 17.66 -1.85
C ILE A 3 -3.57 18.03 -0.36
N MET A 4 -2.42 18.03 0.32
CA MET A 4 -2.40 18.33 1.77
C MET A 4 -2.76 19.78 2.09
N LYS A 5 -2.39 20.73 1.20
CA LYS A 5 -2.86 22.12 1.31
C LYS A 5 -4.39 22.19 1.28
N GLN A 6 -5.01 21.51 0.31
CA GLN A 6 -6.47 21.46 0.17
C GLN A 6 -7.16 20.76 1.35
N VAL A 7 -6.58 19.68 1.86
CA VAL A 7 -7.04 18.99 3.08
C VAL A 7 -7.07 19.97 4.26
N ARG A 8 -5.97 20.72 4.46
CA ARG A 8 -5.87 21.69 5.54
C ARG A 8 -6.83 22.88 5.40
N GLU A 9 -6.97 23.42 4.19
CA GLU A 9 -7.92 24.52 3.90
C GLU A 9 -9.38 24.12 4.17
N ARG A 10 -9.70 22.83 4.05
CA ARG A 10 -11.01 22.26 4.40
C ARG A 10 -11.17 21.95 5.88
N GLY A 11 -10.17 22.26 6.71
CA GLY A 11 -10.19 22.00 8.15
C GLY A 11 -10.03 20.51 8.52
N ILE A 12 -9.63 19.65 7.58
CA ILE A 12 -9.40 18.24 7.85
C ILE A 12 -8.04 18.09 8.53
N LEU A 13 -8.03 17.42 9.68
CA LEU A 13 -6.84 17.26 10.50
C LEU A 13 -6.20 15.88 10.39
N VAL A 14 -6.96 14.88 9.94
CA VAL A 14 -6.51 13.48 9.88
C VAL A 14 -6.72 12.94 8.47
N TYR A 15 -5.68 12.32 7.92
CA TYR A 15 -5.64 11.66 6.62
C TYR A 15 -5.30 10.17 6.80
N LEU A 16 -6.07 9.29 6.14
CA LEU A 16 -5.80 7.85 6.12
C LEU A 16 -5.07 7.48 4.83
N SER A 17 -3.93 6.83 4.95
CA SER A 17 -3.14 6.32 3.82
C SER A 17 -3.19 4.80 3.73
N GLY A 18 -3.13 4.29 2.49
CA GLY A 18 -2.96 2.87 2.20
C GLY A 18 -1.52 2.34 2.32
N THR A 19 -0.56 3.19 2.69
CA THR A 19 0.85 2.80 2.89
C THR A 19 0.98 1.60 3.82
N GLY A 20 1.89 0.67 3.51
CA GLY A 20 2.08 -0.60 4.22
C GLY A 20 1.45 -1.79 3.51
N ALA A 21 0.41 -1.59 2.72
CA ALA A 21 -0.25 -2.70 2.02
C ALA A 21 0.63 -3.30 0.91
N ASP A 22 1.38 -2.49 0.16
CA ASP A 22 2.22 -3.01 -0.91
C ASP A 22 3.45 -3.72 -0.34
N GLU A 23 4.02 -3.16 0.72
CA GLU A 23 5.15 -3.66 1.49
C GLU A 23 4.83 -5.00 2.15
N ILE A 24 3.78 -5.05 2.99
CA ILE A 24 3.51 -6.20 3.87
C ILE A 24 2.64 -7.26 3.21
N ILE A 25 1.65 -6.87 2.40
CA ILE A 25 0.65 -7.84 1.91
C ILE A 25 1.07 -8.44 0.56
N SER A 26 1.86 -7.70 -0.23
CA SER A 26 2.24 -8.15 -1.57
C SER A 26 3.74 -8.20 -1.84
N ASP A 27 4.58 -7.58 -1.02
CA ASP A 27 6.01 -7.41 -1.32
C ASP A 27 6.22 -6.83 -2.74
N TYR A 28 5.35 -5.94 -3.21
CA TYR A 28 5.39 -5.41 -4.59
C TYR A 28 5.46 -6.51 -5.68
N GLY A 29 4.87 -7.67 -5.42
CA GLY A 29 4.87 -8.84 -6.30
C GLY A 29 3.67 -9.74 -6.08
N HIS A 30 3.63 -10.86 -6.81
CA HIS A 30 2.69 -11.94 -6.56
C HIS A 30 3.18 -13.25 -7.16
N GLY A 31 3.02 -14.37 -6.45
CA GLY A 31 3.30 -15.70 -6.99
C GLY A 31 4.76 -15.90 -7.41
N GLY A 32 5.70 -15.16 -6.81
CA GLY A 32 7.14 -15.25 -7.07
C GLY A 32 7.59 -14.32 -8.19
N LYS A 33 6.64 -13.61 -8.81
CA LYS A 33 6.91 -12.61 -9.84
C LYS A 33 6.96 -11.22 -9.21
N LYS A 34 8.11 -10.58 -9.32
CA LYS A 34 8.30 -9.17 -8.95
C LYS A 34 7.54 -8.28 -9.93
N ILE A 35 6.59 -7.48 -9.43
CA ILE A 35 5.93 -6.44 -10.23
C ILE A 35 6.83 -5.20 -10.29
N PHE A 36 7.52 -4.88 -9.20
CA PHE A 36 8.54 -3.84 -9.14
C PHE A 36 9.92 -4.37 -8.74
N PRO A 37 11.02 -3.73 -9.18
CA PRO A 37 12.38 -4.19 -8.90
C PRO A 37 12.72 -4.29 -7.41
N HIS A 38 12.11 -3.44 -6.56
CA HIS A 38 12.34 -3.39 -5.12
C HIS A 38 11.53 -4.43 -4.33
N SER A 39 10.76 -5.29 -5.00
CA SER A 39 10.19 -6.48 -4.37
C SER A 39 11.32 -7.38 -3.85
N ASN A 40 11.23 -7.84 -2.60
CA ASN A 40 12.27 -8.68 -2.02
C ASN A 40 12.20 -10.12 -2.55
N PHE A 41 11.03 -10.75 -2.53
CA PHE A 41 10.78 -12.15 -2.86
C PHE A 41 9.63 -12.39 -3.87
N GLY A 42 9.04 -11.33 -4.43
CA GLY A 42 8.03 -11.46 -5.48
C GLY A 42 6.65 -11.87 -4.98
N GLY A 43 6.34 -11.61 -3.70
CA GLY A 43 5.00 -11.84 -3.14
C GLY A 43 4.55 -13.31 -3.17
N LEU A 44 5.48 -14.26 -3.08
CA LEU A 44 5.20 -15.67 -2.79
C LEU A 44 5.58 -15.96 -1.34
N PHE A 45 4.59 -16.06 -0.48
CA PHE A 45 4.80 -16.27 0.94
C PHE A 45 5.08 -17.76 1.23
N PRO A 46 6.22 -18.10 1.89
CA PRO A 46 6.51 -19.46 2.31
C PRO A 46 5.65 -19.87 3.50
N GLU A 47 5.62 -21.18 3.81
CA GLU A 47 5.01 -21.70 5.05
C GLU A 47 5.74 -21.17 6.29
N ASP A 48 7.07 -21.18 6.28
CA ASP A 48 7.90 -20.60 7.33
C ASP A 48 8.35 -19.19 6.95
N LEU A 49 7.67 -18.18 7.50
CA LEU A 49 8.02 -16.76 7.32
C LEU A 49 9.39 -16.41 7.91
N GLY A 50 9.93 -17.20 8.84
CA GLY A 50 11.28 -17.00 9.39
C GLY A 50 12.35 -16.99 8.30
N THR A 51 12.11 -17.71 7.19
CA THR A 51 13.01 -17.73 6.02
C THR A 51 13.07 -16.40 5.27
N LEU A 52 12.09 -15.50 5.45
CA LEU A 52 12.07 -14.18 4.83
C LEU A 52 12.77 -13.11 5.69
N PHE A 53 12.96 -13.37 6.99
CA PHE A 53 13.56 -12.38 7.87
C PHE A 53 15.11 -12.43 7.82
N PRO A 54 15.79 -11.28 7.73
CA PRO A 54 15.24 -9.92 7.77
C PRO A 54 14.59 -9.50 6.44
N TRP A 55 13.29 -9.23 6.49
CA TRP A 55 12.52 -8.74 5.35
C TRP A 55 12.70 -7.24 5.27
N GLU A 56 13.56 -6.79 4.36
CA GLU A 56 13.97 -5.40 4.26
C GLU A 56 12.77 -4.45 4.08
N ALA A 57 11.88 -4.71 3.13
CA ALA A 57 10.70 -3.88 2.91
C ALA A 57 9.68 -3.94 4.06
N PHE A 58 9.82 -4.81 5.06
CA PHE A 58 8.93 -4.82 6.23
C PHE A 58 9.33 -3.76 7.28
N PHE A 59 10.62 -3.44 7.41
CA PHE A 59 11.13 -2.51 8.44
C PHE A 59 11.88 -1.31 7.86
N LEU A 60 12.56 -1.50 6.74
CA LEU A 60 13.47 -0.56 6.09
C LEU A 60 12.95 -0.28 4.67
N GLY A 61 13.87 -0.03 3.74
CA GLY A 61 13.59 0.17 2.32
C GLY A 61 12.36 1.03 2.06
N THR A 62 11.48 0.53 1.19
CA THR A 62 10.27 1.23 0.77
C THR A 62 9.33 1.57 1.91
N GLN A 63 9.19 0.72 2.94
CA GLN A 63 8.34 1.02 4.09
C GLN A 63 8.80 2.27 4.82
N ARG A 64 10.11 2.33 5.14
CA ARG A 64 10.70 3.48 5.82
C ARG A 64 10.65 4.72 4.93
N ASP A 65 11.05 4.60 3.68
CA ASP A 65 11.16 5.73 2.75
C ASP A 65 9.78 6.36 2.48
N TYR A 66 8.75 5.54 2.29
CA TYR A 66 7.41 6.01 2.03
C TYR A 66 6.73 6.56 3.28
N LEU A 67 6.95 5.97 4.46
CA LEU A 67 6.51 6.59 5.72
C LEU A 67 7.16 7.95 5.92
N MET A 68 8.49 8.05 5.74
CA MET A 68 9.19 9.33 5.87
C MET A 68 8.61 10.39 4.92
N LYS A 69 8.34 10.01 3.67
CA LYS A 69 7.68 10.88 2.70
C LYS A 69 6.28 11.31 3.15
N GLU A 70 5.42 10.39 3.57
CA GLU A 70 4.06 10.71 4.03
C GLU A 70 4.07 11.61 5.27
N GLU A 71 4.87 11.28 6.28
CA GLU A 71 5.00 12.05 7.53
C GLU A 71 5.47 13.49 7.28
N LEU A 72 6.52 13.67 6.47
CA LEU A 72 7.01 15.01 6.13
C LEU A 72 5.98 15.81 5.33
N VAL A 73 5.32 15.17 4.37
CA VAL A 73 4.36 15.84 3.48
C VAL A 73 3.06 16.22 4.20
N ALA A 74 2.53 15.37 5.07
CA ALA A 74 1.35 15.67 5.87
C ALA A 74 1.68 16.61 7.03
N GLY A 75 2.78 16.34 7.74
CA GLY A 75 3.21 17.09 8.93
C GLY A 75 3.49 18.56 8.65
N VAL A 76 4.13 18.90 7.51
CA VAL A 76 4.38 20.31 7.14
C VAL A 76 3.09 21.10 6.86
N HIS A 77 1.96 20.42 6.62
CA HIS A 77 0.64 21.04 6.45
C HIS A 77 -0.19 21.00 7.74
N GLY A 78 0.35 20.50 8.85
CA GLY A 78 -0.39 20.33 10.11
C GLY A 78 -1.54 19.33 9.98
N VAL A 79 -1.32 18.24 9.24
CA VAL A 79 -2.25 17.12 9.05
C VAL A 79 -1.58 15.85 9.58
N GLU A 80 -2.30 15.11 10.42
CA GLU A 80 -1.89 13.81 10.94
C GLU A 80 -2.16 12.71 9.90
N ALA A 81 -1.13 11.95 9.53
CA ALA A 81 -1.28 10.76 8.69
C ALA A 81 -1.47 9.51 9.57
N ARG A 82 -2.38 8.62 9.17
CA ARG A 82 -2.57 7.30 9.81
C ARG A 82 -2.51 6.19 8.77
N TYR A 83 -1.97 5.04 9.17
CA TYR A 83 -1.66 3.92 8.28
C TYR A 83 -2.35 2.64 8.76
N PRO A 84 -3.63 2.39 8.42
CA PRO A 84 -4.36 1.23 8.90
C PRO A 84 -3.71 -0.12 8.58
N PHE A 85 -2.97 -0.21 7.47
CA PHE A 85 -2.23 -1.43 7.09
C PHE A 85 -0.95 -1.67 7.92
N LEU A 86 -0.58 -0.72 8.77
CA LEU A 86 0.52 -0.85 9.74
C LEU A 86 0.01 -0.95 11.18
N ASP A 87 -1.30 -1.07 11.37
CA ASP A 87 -1.83 -1.43 12.68
C ASP A 87 -1.26 -2.78 13.11
N ARG A 88 -0.77 -2.86 14.35
CA ARG A 88 -0.07 -4.05 14.85
C ARG A 88 -0.95 -5.30 14.77
N MET A 89 -2.25 -5.19 15.03
CA MET A 89 -3.16 -6.33 14.95
C MET A 89 -3.40 -6.71 13.50
N VAL A 90 -3.64 -5.74 12.61
CA VAL A 90 -3.83 -6.02 11.17
C VAL A 90 -2.61 -6.73 10.57
N VAL A 91 -1.40 -6.25 10.88
CA VAL A 91 -0.16 -6.87 10.42
C VAL A 91 -0.02 -8.27 11.00
N GLN A 92 -0.24 -8.44 12.31
CA GLN A 92 -0.10 -9.75 12.97
C GLN A 92 -1.09 -10.78 12.43
N GLU A 93 -2.35 -10.39 12.21
CA GLU A 93 -3.38 -11.23 11.61
C GLU A 93 -2.98 -11.67 10.20
N PHE A 94 -2.46 -10.75 9.38
CA PHE A 94 -1.94 -11.11 8.06
C PHE A 94 -0.80 -12.12 8.16
N LEU A 95 0.19 -11.89 9.04
CA LEU A 95 1.31 -12.81 9.21
C LEU A 95 0.87 -14.22 9.66
N TRP A 96 -0.21 -14.33 10.44
CA TRP A 96 -0.78 -15.62 10.88
C TRP A 96 -1.57 -16.40 9.83
N LEU A 97 -1.97 -15.78 8.72
CA LEU A 97 -2.65 -16.51 7.64
C LEU A 97 -1.77 -17.65 7.13
N SER A 98 -2.36 -18.75 6.65
CA SER A 98 -1.57 -19.78 5.96
C SER A 98 -0.95 -19.22 4.67
N SER A 99 0.17 -19.80 4.24
CA SER A 99 0.77 -19.49 2.94
C SER A 99 -0.24 -19.66 1.79
N GLU A 100 -1.08 -20.70 1.87
CA GLU A 100 -2.19 -20.94 0.94
C GLU A 100 -3.13 -19.73 0.82
N VAL A 101 -3.60 -19.18 1.95
CA VAL A 101 -4.50 -18.01 1.93
C VAL A 101 -3.79 -16.77 1.41
N LYS A 102 -2.54 -16.50 1.84
CA LYS A 102 -1.76 -15.34 1.38
C LYS A 102 -1.53 -15.36 -0.13
N ASN A 103 -1.27 -16.55 -0.68
CA ASN A 103 -0.88 -16.74 -2.07
C ASN A 103 -2.07 -16.96 -3.02
N ALA A 104 -3.28 -17.21 -2.51
CA ALA A 104 -4.45 -17.53 -3.32
C ALA A 104 -4.81 -16.43 -4.34
N LYS A 105 -4.63 -15.15 -3.98
CA LYS A 105 -4.92 -13.98 -4.82
C LYS A 105 -3.99 -12.83 -4.48
N TYR A 106 -3.78 -11.93 -5.43
CA TYR A 106 -3.07 -10.68 -5.16
C TYR A 106 -3.78 -9.88 -4.07
N LYS A 107 -3.10 -9.70 -2.93
CA LYS A 107 -3.65 -9.08 -1.70
C LYS A 107 -4.95 -9.74 -1.22
N ALA A 108 -4.95 -11.06 -1.08
CA ALA A 108 -6.14 -11.88 -0.84
C ALA A 108 -7.12 -11.34 0.23
N PRO A 109 -6.71 -10.93 1.46
CA PRO A 109 -7.67 -10.44 2.45
C PRO A 109 -8.37 -9.15 2.01
N VAL A 110 -7.64 -8.24 1.34
CA VAL A 110 -8.19 -6.99 0.81
C VAL A 110 -9.11 -7.27 -0.37
N HIS A 111 -8.68 -8.15 -1.29
CA HIS A 111 -9.51 -8.60 -2.41
C HIS A 111 -10.84 -9.16 -1.92
N ASP A 112 -10.80 -10.09 -0.98
CA ASP A 112 -12.00 -10.80 -0.51
C ASP A 112 -12.94 -9.88 0.26
N TRP A 113 -12.40 -8.93 1.04
CA TRP A 113 -13.20 -7.91 1.69
C TRP A 113 -13.92 -7.02 0.67
N LEU A 114 -13.19 -6.47 -0.31
CA LEU A 114 -13.78 -5.60 -1.34
C LEU A 114 -14.83 -6.34 -2.18
N ALA A 115 -14.55 -7.59 -2.57
CA ALA A 115 -15.48 -8.43 -3.32
C ALA A 115 -16.74 -8.74 -2.51
N ARG A 116 -16.61 -9.08 -1.23
CA ARG A 116 -17.74 -9.36 -0.33
C ARG A 116 -18.71 -8.17 -0.25
N PHE A 117 -18.19 -6.94 -0.24
CA PHE A 117 -19.01 -5.74 -0.17
C PHE A 117 -19.34 -5.13 -1.54
N SER A 118 -19.08 -5.86 -2.63
CA SER A 118 -19.31 -5.38 -4.01
C SER A 118 -18.66 -4.02 -4.28
N TYR A 119 -17.53 -3.73 -3.64
CA TYR A 119 -16.78 -2.51 -3.88
C TYR A 119 -16.08 -2.61 -5.25
N PRO A 120 -16.11 -1.58 -6.10
CA PRO A 120 -15.44 -1.63 -7.40
C PRO A 120 -13.92 -1.47 -7.25
N PHE A 121 -13.15 -2.43 -7.73
CA PHE A 121 -11.69 -2.37 -7.79
C PHE A 121 -11.15 -3.15 -8.99
N ARG A 122 -9.88 -2.92 -9.35
CA ARG A 122 -9.20 -3.71 -10.38
C ARG A 122 -8.61 -4.97 -9.74
N SER A 123 -9.22 -6.12 -10.01
CA SER A 123 -8.76 -7.39 -9.44
C SER A 123 -7.47 -7.87 -10.11
N GLY A 124 -6.51 -8.33 -9.33
CA GLY A 124 -5.23 -8.87 -9.81
C GLY A 124 -4.25 -7.82 -10.36
N GLU A 125 -4.59 -6.53 -10.30
CA GLU A 125 -3.77 -5.44 -10.84
C GLU A 125 -3.19 -4.57 -9.73
N LYS A 126 -1.93 -4.15 -9.92
CA LYS A 126 -1.30 -3.09 -9.11
C LYS A 126 -1.32 -1.78 -9.90
N VAL A 127 -2.12 -0.82 -9.44
CA VAL A 127 -2.16 0.55 -9.97
C VAL A 127 -1.57 1.50 -8.92
N GLY A 128 -0.58 2.29 -9.32
CA GLY A 128 0.03 3.34 -8.50
C GLY A 128 -0.51 4.73 -8.83
N PHE A 129 -0.20 5.70 -7.97
CA PHE A 129 -0.45 7.12 -8.25
C PHE A 129 0.70 7.68 -9.09
N ASN A 130 0.52 7.65 -10.40
CA ASN A 130 1.49 8.22 -11.35
C ASN A 130 1.04 9.62 -11.78
N ALA A 131 1.97 10.58 -11.78
CA ALA A 131 1.72 11.89 -12.38
C ALA A 131 1.36 11.70 -13.86
N MET A 132 0.42 12.51 -14.36
CA MET A 132 -0.04 12.48 -15.76
C MET A 132 -0.73 11.16 -16.20
N HIS A 133 -1.00 10.25 -15.27
CA HIS A 133 -1.72 9.02 -15.57
C HIS A 133 -3.24 9.25 -15.51
N ASN A 134 -3.96 8.89 -16.58
CA ASN A 134 -5.41 9.06 -16.74
C ASN A 134 -5.92 10.52 -16.68
N VAL A 135 -5.06 11.51 -16.95
CA VAL A 135 -5.50 12.91 -17.07
C VAL A 135 -6.01 13.12 -18.50
N ARG A 136 -7.30 13.45 -18.66
CA ARG A 136 -7.82 13.92 -19.94
C ARG A 136 -7.43 15.38 -20.10
N TRP A 137 -6.56 15.68 -21.05
CA TRP A 137 -6.31 17.06 -21.45
C TRP A 137 -7.60 17.63 -22.03
N GLN A 138 -8.19 18.60 -21.35
CA GLN A 138 -9.08 19.54 -22.01
C GLN A 138 -8.20 20.65 -22.55
N GLU A 139 -8.20 20.84 -23.86
CA GLU A 139 -7.60 22.02 -24.48
C GLU A 139 -8.30 23.24 -23.89
N VAL A 140 -7.59 24.00 -23.07
CA VAL A 140 -8.04 25.34 -22.68
C VAL A 140 -7.64 26.26 -23.84
N PRO A 141 -8.59 26.88 -24.55
CA PRO A 141 -8.24 27.83 -25.61
C PRO A 141 -7.43 28.97 -25.02
N LEU A 142 -6.32 29.32 -25.67
CA LEU A 142 -5.48 30.48 -25.35
C LEU A 142 -6.24 31.78 -25.54
#